data_AF-A0A1L3MT88-F1
#
_entry.id   AF-A0A1L3MT88-F1
#
_cell.length_a   1.000
_cell.length_b   1.000
_cell.length_c   1.000
_cell.angle_alpha   90.00
_cell.angle_beta   90.00
_cell.angle_gamma   90.00
#
_symmetry.space_group_name_H-M   'P 1'
#
loop_
_entity.id
_entity.type
_entity.pdbx_description
1 polymer ?
#
loop_
_entity_poly.entity_id
_entity_poly.type
_entity_poly.pdbx_seq_one_letter_code
_entity_poly.pdbx_strand_id
1 'polypeptide(L)' 'MMKYERLKTKLLEKINLKREEMIETATREGYTSETAVKCSQDLDMLLNEYQQMIIDEEYL' A
#
# COMPACT_ATOMS: atom_id res chain seq x y z
N MET A 1 -3.85 16.52 15.08
CA MET A 1 -4.93 16.11 14.15
C MET A 1 -4.58 16.37 12.67
N MET A 2 -4.50 17.60 12.14
CA MET A 2 -4.29 17.82 10.68
C MET A 2 -3.04 17.16 10.04
N LYS A 3 -1.95 17.00 10.79
CA LYS A 3 -0.73 16.35 10.29
C LYS A 3 -0.93 14.84 10.08
N TYR A 4 -1.73 14.19 10.91
CA TYR A 4 -1.98 12.74 10.85
C TYR A 4 -2.87 12.39 9.66
N GLU A 5 -3.94 13.16 9.45
CA GLU A 5 -4.79 13.07 8.25
C GLU A 5 -3.99 13.22 6.96
N ARG A 6 -3.11 14.22 6.88
CA ARG A 6 -2.26 14.41 5.70
C ARG A 6 -1.29 13.24 5.47
N LEU A 7 -0.77 12.62 6.53
CA LEU A 7 0.08 11.43 6.41
C LEU A 7 -0.72 10.23 5.90
N LYS A 8 -1.92 10.04 6.45
CA LYS A 8 -2.88 9.01 6.04
C LYS A 8 -3.27 9.14 4.56
N THR A 9 -3.60 10.36 4.10
CA THR A 9 -3.87 10.62 2.68
C THR A 9 -2.69 10.26 1.78
N LYS A 10 -1.47 10.67 2.14
CA LYS A 10 -0.27 10.34 1.36
C LYS A 10 0.01 8.84 1.31
N LEU A 11 -0.26 8.12 2.41
CA LEU A 11 -0.09 6.68 2.45
C LEU A 11 -1.12 5.98 1.56
N LEU A 12 -2.38 6.43 1.58
CA LEU A 12 -3.42 5.94 0.67
C LEU A 12 -3.08 6.17 -0.81
N GLU A 13 -2.52 7.34 -1.16
CA GLU A 13 -2.02 7.61 -2.51
C GLU A 13 -0.95 6.60 -2.92
N LYS A 14 0.02 6.31 -2.05
CA LYS A 14 1.06 5.29 -2.31
C LYS A 14 0.49 3.89 -2.47
N ILE A 15 -0.48 3.51 -1.65
CA ILE A 15 -1.16 2.20 -1.73
C ILE A 15 -1.84 2.07 -3.11
N ASN A 16 -2.55 3.11 -3.55
CA ASN A 16 -3.22 3.09 -4.85
C ASN A 16 -2.23 2.98 -6.01
N LEU A 17 -1.17 3.79 -5.99
CA LEU A 17 -0.11 3.73 -7.01
C LEU A 17 0.56 2.36 -7.07
N LYS A 18 0.91 1.77 -5.91
CA LYS A 18 1.53 0.45 -5.87
C LYS A 18 0.57 -0.66 -6.32
N ARG A 19 -0.73 -0.53 -6.04
CA ARG A 19 -1.76 -1.45 -6.54
C ARG A 19 -1.85 -1.40 -8.06
N GLU A 20 -1.88 -0.22 -8.66
CA GLU A 20 -1.88 -0.06 -10.12
C GLU A 20 -0.64 -0.70 -10.74
N GLU A 21 0.55 -0.40 -10.19
CA GLU A 21 1.82 -1.00 -10.62
C GLU A 21 1.81 -2.53 -10.53
N MET A 22 1.27 -3.10 -9.45
CA MET A 22 1.14 -4.55 -9.28
C MET A 22 0.22 -5.16 -10.34
N ILE A 23 -0.94 -4.54 -10.61
CA ILE A 23 -1.90 -5.02 -11.61
C ILE A 23 -1.29 -4.94 -13.02
N GLU A 24 -0.65 -3.83 -13.35
CA GLU A 24 0.00 -3.64 -14.65
C GLU A 24 1.12 -4.67 -14.86
N THR A 25 1.95 -4.87 -13.84
CA THR A 25 3.05 -5.84 -13.86
C THR A 25 2.52 -7.26 -13.97
N ALA A 26 1.51 -7.64 -13.19
CA ALA A 26 0.90 -8.96 -13.27
C ALA A 26 0.20 -9.20 -14.61
N THR A 27 -0.39 -8.16 -15.20
CA THR A 27 -1.00 -8.23 -16.54
C THR A 27 0.06 -8.42 -17.63
N ARG A 28 1.24 -7.80 -17.49
CA ARG A 28 2.34 -7.88 -18.46
C ARG A 28 3.18 -9.14 -18.33
N GLU A 29 3.49 -9.55 -17.10
CA GLU A 29 4.52 -10.55 -16.77
C GLU A 29 3.94 -11.81 -16.09
N GLY A 30 2.66 -11.77 -15.71
CA GLY A 30 1.98 -12.82 -14.95
C GLY A 30 2.02 -12.58 -13.44
N TYR A 31 0.98 -13.03 -12.74
CA TYR A 31 0.81 -12.86 -11.29
C TYR A 31 1.87 -13.58 -10.44
N THR A 32 2.51 -14.62 -11.00
CA THR A 32 3.58 -15.36 -10.34
C THR A 32 4.97 -14.91 -10.76
N SER A 33 5.08 -13.86 -11.58
CA SER A 33 6.38 -13.25 -11.91
C SER A 33 7.02 -12.69 -10.64
N GLU A 34 8.35 -12.75 -10.57
CA GLU A 34 9.10 -12.19 -9.45
C GLU A 34 8.77 -10.71 -9.24
N THR A 35 8.59 -9.96 -10.33
CA THR A 35 8.21 -8.55 -10.30
C THR A 35 6.82 -8.35 -9.69
N ALA A 36 5.80 -9.11 -10.13
CA ALA A 36 4.45 -8.99 -9.59
C ALA A 36 4.38 -9.40 -8.12
N VAL A 37 5.11 -10.46 -7.73
CA VAL A 37 5.24 -10.90 -6.33
C VAL A 37 5.88 -9.81 -5.48
N LYS A 38 6.93 -9.15 -5.99
CA LYS A 38 7.57 -8.03 -5.29
C LYS A 38 6.64 -6.83 -5.14
N CYS A 39 5.89 -6.47 -6.18
CA CYS A 39 4.88 -5.42 -6.08
C CYS A 39 3.79 -5.76 -5.04
N SER A 40 3.39 -7.04 -4.93
CA SER A 40 2.46 -7.50 -3.90
C SER A 40 3.04 -7.35 -2.49
N GLN A 41 4.30 -7.73 -2.29
CA GLN A 41 4.98 -7.58 -0.99
C GLN A 41 5.11 -6.11 -0.58
N ASP A 42 5.48 -5.24 -1.53
CA ASP A 42 5.53 -3.80 -1.30
C ASP A 42 4.15 -3.23 -0.94
N LEU A 43 3.09 -3.69 -1.62
CA LEU A 43 1.72 -3.29 -1.33
C LEU A 43 1.28 -3.72 0.07
N ASP A 44 1.60 -4.96 0.47
CA ASP A 44 1.29 -5.49 1.79
C ASP A 44 1.98 -4.68 2.90
N MET A 45 3.24 -4.27 2.72
CA MET A 45 3.92 -3.40 3.69
C MET A 45 3.20 -2.05 3.86
N LEU A 46 2.74 -1.43 2.77
CA LEU A 46 2.01 -0.17 2.83
C LEU A 46 0.64 -0.33 3.50
N LEU A 47 -0.05 -1.45 3.25
CA LEU A 47 -1.32 -1.78 3.92
C LEU A 47 -1.13 -2.00 5.41
N ASN A 48 -0.05 -2.69 5.81
CA ASN A 48 0.28 -2.91 7.22
C ASN A 48 0.58 -1.57 7.93
N GLU A 49 1.32 -0.66 7.30
CA GLU A 49 1.58 0.69 7.84
C GLU A 49 0.26 1.45 8.04
N TYR A 50 -0.65 1.38 7.05
CA TYR A 50 -1.95 2.05 7.15
C TYR A 50 -2.80 1.47 8.26
N GLN A 51 -2.84 0.14 8.38
CA GLN A 51 -3.58 -0.54 9.44
C GLN A 51 -3.04 -0.18 10.82
N GLN A 52 -1.72 -0.11 10.99
CA GLN A 52 -1.12 0.34 12.25
C GLN A 52 -1.53 1.77 12.60
N MET A 53 -1.56 2.69 11.62
CA MET A 53 -2.02 4.06 11.86
C MET A 53 -3.48 4.13 12.32
N ILE A 54 -4.36 3.25 11.82
CA ILE A 54 -5.75 3.15 12.26
C ILE A 54 -5.84 2.61 13.68
N ILE A 55 -5.11 1.54 13.97
CA ILE A 55 -5.07 0.91 15.31
C ILE A 55 -4.58 1.94 16.33
N ASP A 56 -3.47 2.62 16.05
CA ASP A 56 -2.92 3.64 16.96
C ASP A 56 -3.92 4.77 17.22
N GLU A 57 -4.76 5.13 16.24
CA GLU A 57 -5.83 6.13 16.37
C GLU A 57 -7.01 5.63 17.21
N GLU A 58 -7.34 4.34 17.18
CA GLU A 58 -8.43 3.73 17.96
C GLU A 58 -8.08 3.56 19.45
N TYR A 59 -6.78 3.43 19.77
CA TYR A 59 -6.28 3.29 21.14
C TYR A 59 -5.75 4.60 21.76
N LEU A 60 -5.93 5.75 21.08
CA LEU A 60 -5.59 7.11 21.55
C LEU A 60 -6.82 7.87 22.05
#